data_AF-A0A067DD31-F1
#
_entry.id   AF-A0A067DD31-F1
#
_cell.length_a   1.000
_cell.length_b   1.000
_cell.length_c   1.000
_cell.angle_alpha   90.00
_cell.angle_beta   90.00
_cell.angle_gamma   90.00
#
_symmetry.space_group_name_H-M   'P 1'
#
loop_
_entity.id
_entity.type
_entity.pdbx_description
1 polymer ?
#
loop_
_entity_poly.entity_id
_entity_poly.type
_entity_poly.pdbx_seq_one_letter_code
_entity_poly.pdbx_strand_id
1 'polypeptide(L)'
;VGEEAKDCIVFRELEYLTLDCLPSLTSFSLGNYALEFPSLEHVVVRQCPTMKIFSQGGVDAPKLNKVKPTEEEDGDEVDDDDDDEEGCWEGNLNDTIKKLFNEMVSINEVLALSSKLFL
;
A
#
# COMPACT_ATOMS: atom_id res chain seq x y z
N VAL A 1 -17.54 29.11 -15.42
CA VAL A 1 -17.02 29.60 -14.13
C VAL A 1 -17.31 28.52 -13.11
N GLY A 2 -16.36 27.82 -12.50
CA GLY A 2 -14.91 27.77 -12.71
C GLY A 2 -14.47 26.30 -12.63
N GLU A 3 -13.32 25.98 -13.23
CA GLU A 3 -12.64 24.74 -12.88
C GLU A 3 -12.23 24.88 -11.42
N GLU A 4 -12.87 24.13 -10.53
CA GLU A 4 -12.37 23.95 -9.18
C GLU A 4 -10.98 23.34 -9.34
N ALA A 5 -9.95 24.16 -9.13
CA ALA A 5 -8.60 23.65 -9.00
C ALA A 5 -8.67 22.63 -7.86
N LYS A 6 -8.70 21.35 -8.20
CA LYS A 6 -8.50 20.28 -7.24
C LYS A 6 -7.14 20.58 -6.64
N ASP A 7 -7.11 21.00 -5.38
CA ASP A 7 -5.85 21.10 -4.66
C ASP A 7 -5.14 19.76 -4.86
N CYS A 8 -3.94 19.82 -5.44
CA CYS A 8 -3.17 18.64 -5.76
C CYS A 8 -1.75 18.80 -5.23
N ILE A 9 -1.25 17.73 -4.62
CA ILE A 9 0.14 17.64 -4.17
C ILE A 9 0.85 16.68 -5.11
N VAL A 10 1.91 17.17 -5.74
CA VAL A 10 2.68 16.40 -6.73
C VAL A 10 4.04 16.02 -6.15
N PHE A 11 4.27 14.71 -6.01
CA PHE A 11 5.55 14.13 -5.64
C PHE A 11 6.31 13.74 -6.90
N ARG A 12 6.94 14.73 -7.54
CA ARG A 12 7.52 14.57 -8.90
C ARG A 12 8.63 13.53 -9.00
N GLU A 13 9.44 13.40 -7.97
CA GLU A 13 10.68 12.60 -7.97
C GLU A 13 10.60 11.41 -7.00
N LEU A 14 9.45 11.19 -6.38
CA LEU A 14 9.30 10.06 -5.47
C LEU A 14 9.14 8.78 -6.29
N GLU A 15 10.18 7.97 -6.34
CA GLU A 15 10.22 6.70 -7.07
C GLU A 15 9.86 5.49 -6.18
N TYR A 16 10.18 5.58 -4.89
CA TYR A 16 9.99 4.51 -3.91
C TYR A 16 9.29 5.05 -2.65
N LEU A 17 8.26 4.34 -2.19
CA LEU A 17 7.57 4.64 -0.93
C LEU A 17 7.45 3.38 -0.07
N THR A 18 8.02 3.44 1.13
CA THR A 18 7.90 2.37 2.13
C THR A 18 7.19 2.88 3.37
N LEU A 19 6.15 2.16 3.78
CA LEU A 19 5.44 2.34 5.05
C LEU A 19 5.67 1.07 5.87
N ASP A 20 6.37 1.18 6.99
CA ASP A 20 6.82 0.02 7.75
C ASP A 20 6.62 0.21 9.26
N CYS A 21 6.14 -0.83 9.94
CA CYS A 21 5.93 -0.87 11.38
C CYS A 21 5.07 0.28 11.92
N LEU A 22 3.98 0.63 11.21
CA LEU A 22 3.06 1.70 11.60
C LEU A 22 1.69 1.14 12.03
N PRO A 23 1.57 0.58 13.25
CA PRO A 23 0.37 -0.14 13.71
C PRO A 23 -0.87 0.72 13.94
N SER A 24 -0.74 2.05 13.88
CA SER A 24 -1.86 2.99 14.04
C SER A 24 -2.11 3.83 12.79
N LEU A 25 -1.36 3.61 11.71
CA LEU A 25 -1.57 4.33 10.46
C LEU A 25 -2.87 3.86 9.82
N THR A 26 -3.83 4.78 9.65
CA THR A 26 -5.12 4.49 9.00
C THR A 26 -5.11 4.84 7.53
N SER A 27 -4.34 5.87 7.16
CA SER A 27 -4.03 6.28 5.78
C SER A 27 -2.72 7.08 5.72
N PHE A 28 -2.09 7.14 4.56
CA PHE A 28 -0.91 7.98 4.29
C PHE A 28 -1.27 9.47 4.29
N SER A 29 -2.45 9.81 3.73
CA SER A 29 -2.98 11.18 3.77
C SER A 29 -4.46 11.19 4.15
N LEU A 30 -4.83 12.13 5.03
CA LEU A 30 -6.20 12.45 5.42
C LEU A 30 -6.73 13.69 4.67
N GLY A 31 -5.92 14.28 3.80
CA GLY A 31 -6.33 15.43 3.01
C GLY A 31 -7.34 15.06 1.94
N ASN A 32 -8.35 15.92 1.73
CA ASN A 32 -9.30 15.78 0.63
C ASN A 32 -8.80 16.48 -0.66
N TYR A 33 -7.50 16.31 -0.94
CA TYR A 33 -6.80 16.83 -2.11
C TYR A 33 -6.24 15.67 -2.92
N ALA A 34 -5.98 15.88 -4.21
CA ALA A 34 -5.38 14.86 -5.06
C ALA A 34 -3.88 14.68 -4.74
N LEU A 35 -3.40 13.45 -4.82
CA LEU A 35 -1.98 13.11 -4.76
C LEU A 35 -1.54 12.60 -6.12
N GLU A 36 -0.48 13.18 -6.67
CA GLU A 36 0.10 12.75 -7.94
C GLU A 36 1.53 12.26 -7.72
N PHE A 37 1.81 11.08 -8.25
CA PHE A 37 3.09 10.38 -8.14
C PHE A 37 3.60 9.99 -9.54
N PRO A 38 4.02 10.95 -10.37
CA PRO A 38 4.39 10.70 -11.77
C PRO A 38 5.61 9.80 -11.94
N SER A 39 6.44 9.64 -10.91
CA SER A 39 7.67 8.83 -10.95
C SER A 39 7.62 7.61 -10.03
N LEU A 40 6.54 7.39 -9.29
CA LEU A 40 6.48 6.31 -8.30
C LEU A 40 6.32 4.97 -8.99
N GLU A 41 7.28 4.09 -8.76
CA GLU A 41 7.39 2.77 -9.38
C GLU A 41 7.16 1.66 -8.34
N HIS A 42 7.52 1.90 -7.08
CA HIS A 42 7.43 0.89 -6.03
C HIS A 42 6.77 1.42 -4.77
N VAL A 43 5.78 0.66 -4.28
CA VAL A 43 5.17 0.87 -2.96
C VAL A 43 5.26 -0.41 -2.14
N VAL A 44 5.77 -0.26 -0.91
CA VAL A 44 5.87 -1.33 0.07
C VAL A 44 5.10 -0.91 1.32
N VAL A 45 4.14 -1.74 1.74
CA VAL A 45 3.38 -1.52 2.99
C VAL A 45 3.52 -2.74 3.87
N ARG A 46 4.24 -2.57 4.98
CA ARG A 46 4.60 -3.63 5.94
C ARG A 46 4.14 -3.29 7.34
N GLN A 47 3.61 -4.29 8.05
CA GLN A 47 3.20 -4.17 9.46
C GLN A 47 2.35 -2.91 9.76
N CYS A 48 1.41 -2.60 8.85
CA CYS A 48 0.46 -1.48 8.96
C CYS A 48 -0.99 -1.98 9.12
N PRO A 49 -1.31 -2.79 10.16
CA PRO A 49 -2.57 -3.52 10.31
C PRO A 49 -3.83 -2.66 10.39
N THR A 50 -3.72 -1.34 10.54
CA THR A 50 -4.87 -0.43 10.61
C THR A 50 -5.11 0.34 9.32
N MET A 51 -4.24 0.21 8.32
CA MET A 51 -4.27 1.02 7.11
C MET A 51 -5.31 0.47 6.14
N LYS A 52 -6.42 1.18 5.97
CA LYS A 52 -7.55 0.72 5.13
C LYS A 52 -7.58 1.37 3.76
N ILE A 53 -6.99 2.56 3.64
CA ILE A 53 -6.90 3.33 2.40
C ILE A 53 -5.53 3.99 2.35
N PHE A 54 -5.05 4.31 1.15
CA PHE A 54 -3.84 5.09 0.99
C PHE A 54 -4.10 6.58 1.26
N SER A 55 -5.10 7.17 0.61
CA SER A 55 -5.50 8.57 0.84
C SER A 55 -7.01 8.77 0.75
N GLN A 56 -7.50 9.81 1.44
CA GLN A 56 -8.91 10.20 1.34
C GLN A 56 -9.26 10.84 -0.01
N GLY A 57 -8.32 11.59 -0.59
CA GLY A 57 -8.45 12.17 -1.93
C GLY A 57 -8.12 11.18 -3.06
N GLY A 58 -8.10 11.71 -4.28
CA GLY A 58 -7.70 10.94 -5.46
C GLY A 58 -6.19 10.67 -5.47
N VAL A 59 -5.79 9.51 -5.96
CA VAL A 59 -4.38 9.15 -6.16
C VAL A 59 -4.16 8.85 -7.63
N ASP A 60 -3.20 9.53 -8.24
CA ASP A 60 -2.69 9.21 -9.58
C ASP A 60 -1.22 8.79 -9.48
N ALA A 61 -0.91 7.63 -10.01
CA ALA A 61 0.42 7.03 -9.97
C ALA A 61 0.63 6.24 -11.27
N PRO A 62 0.83 6.92 -12.41
CA PRO A 62 0.75 6.30 -13.74
C PRO A 62 1.86 5.28 -14.02
N LYS A 63 2.98 5.33 -13.28
CA LYS A 63 4.08 4.37 -13.41
C LYS A 63 4.01 3.22 -12.40
N LEU A 64 3.12 3.30 -11.42
CA LEU A 64 3.01 2.29 -10.38
C LEU A 64 2.32 1.05 -10.96
N ASN A 65 3.08 -0.02 -11.11
CA ASN A 65 2.60 -1.30 -11.65
C ASN A 65 2.73 -2.46 -10.65
N LYS A 66 3.44 -2.27 -9.53
CA LYS A 66 3.64 -3.28 -8.49
C LYS A 66 3.46 -2.66 -7.09
N VAL A 67 2.70 -3.33 -6.24
CA VAL A 67 2.65 -3.08 -4.80
C VAL A 67 2.93 -4.40 -4.12
N LYS A 68 4.03 -4.49 -3.38
CA LYS A 68 4.41 -5.72 -2.68
C LYS A 68 3.78 -5.72 -1.28
N PRO A 69 2.88 -6.67 -0.97
CA PRO A 69 2.55 -6.96 0.42
C PRO A 69 3.76 -7.50 1.17
N THR A 70 3.60 -7.57 2.49
CA THR A 70 4.56 -8.16 3.42
C THR A 70 5.07 -9.52 2.96
N GLU A 71 6.33 -9.59 2.55
CA GLU A 71 7.18 -10.74 2.82
C GLU A 71 8.20 -10.33 3.89
N GLU A 72 8.16 -11.06 5.00
CA GLU A 72 9.31 -11.21 5.87
C GLU A 72 10.16 -12.30 5.23
N GLU A 73 11.36 -11.95 4.77
CA GLU A 73 12.45 -12.92 4.77
C GLU A 73 13.53 -12.34 5.70
N ASP A 74 13.58 -12.90 6.92
CA ASP A 74 14.76 -12.85 7.76
C ASP A 74 15.91 -13.52 6.99
N GLY A 75 16.69 -12.71 6.27
CA GLY A 75 18.00 -13.07 5.75
C GLY A 75 18.01 -13.95 4.50
N ASP A 76 18.12 -13.32 3.34
CA ASP A 76 19.26 -13.43 2.44
C ASP A 76 19.20 -12.24 1.46
N GLU A 77 20.36 -11.81 0.94
CA GLU A 77 20.42 -10.79 -0.11
C GLU A 77 19.64 -11.33 -1.32
N VAL A 78 18.44 -10.81 -1.57
CA VAL A 78 17.65 -11.16 -2.75
C VAL A 78 18.41 -10.65 -3.96
N ASP A 79 18.86 -11.56 -4.82
CA ASP A 79 19.38 -11.21 -6.14
C ASP A 79 18.29 -10.37 -6.85
N ASP A 80 18.61 -9.12 -7.23
CA ASP A 80 17.70 -8.13 -7.84
C ASP A 80 17.10 -8.55 -9.22
N ASP A 81 17.25 -9.81 -9.63
CA ASP A 81 16.84 -10.35 -10.94
C ASP A 81 15.51 -11.15 -10.92
N ASP A 82 14.87 -11.38 -9.77
CA ASP A 82 13.55 -12.03 -9.71
C ASP A 82 12.40 -11.01 -9.89
N ASP A 83 12.22 -10.57 -11.13
CA ASP A 83 11.16 -9.65 -11.58
C ASP A 83 9.75 -10.31 -11.64
N ASP A 84 9.64 -11.57 -11.21
CA ASP A 84 8.47 -12.45 -11.32
C ASP A 84 7.58 -12.48 -10.06
N GLU A 85 7.89 -11.70 -9.01
CA GLU A 85 7.03 -11.66 -7.83
C GLU A 85 5.78 -10.78 -8.08
N GLU A 86 4.65 -11.46 -8.24
CA GLU A 86 3.37 -10.90 -8.69
C GLU A 86 2.74 -9.99 -7.62
N GLY A 87 3.08 -8.70 -7.67
CA GLY A 87 2.48 -7.67 -6.82
C GLY A 87 0.96 -7.53 -7.04
N CYS A 88 0.22 -7.23 -5.97
CA CYS A 88 -1.25 -7.17 -5.99
C CYS A 88 -1.78 -5.81 -6.48
N TRP A 89 -1.60 -5.44 -7.75
CA TRP A 89 -2.13 -4.17 -8.26
C TRP A 89 -3.62 -4.25 -8.64
N GLU A 90 -4.47 -3.47 -7.96
CA GLU A 90 -5.93 -3.40 -8.19
C GLU A 90 -6.34 -2.09 -8.88
N GLY A 91 -5.65 -1.73 -9.97
CA GLY A 91 -5.96 -0.58 -10.81
C GLY A 91 -5.69 0.81 -10.20
N ASN A 92 -5.84 0.99 -8.89
CA ASN A 92 -5.37 2.15 -8.14
C ASN A 92 -4.86 1.76 -6.74
N LEU A 93 -4.07 2.67 -6.16
CA LEU A 93 -3.39 2.42 -4.89
C LEU A 93 -4.37 2.29 -3.71
N ASN A 94 -5.48 3.02 -3.71
CA ASN A 94 -6.47 2.92 -2.63
C ASN A 94 -7.15 1.56 -2.60
N ASP A 95 -7.55 1.03 -3.74
CA ASP A 95 -8.20 -0.28 -3.84
C ASP A 95 -7.21 -1.42 -3.59
N THR A 96 -5.97 -1.24 -4.03
CA THR A 96 -4.85 -2.15 -3.70
C THR A 96 -4.66 -2.25 -2.19
N ILE A 97 -4.55 -1.12 -1.46
CA ILE A 97 -4.40 -1.13 0.01
C ILE A 97 -5.61 -1.77 0.70
N LYS A 98 -6.84 -1.50 0.22
CA LYS A 98 -8.04 -2.16 0.78
C LYS A 98 -7.99 -3.67 0.63
N LYS A 99 -7.54 -4.17 -0.53
CA LYS A 99 -7.38 -5.60 -0.79
C LYS A 99 -6.36 -6.21 0.17
N LEU A 100 -5.18 -5.60 0.28
CA LEU A 100 -4.13 -6.03 1.21
C LEU A 100 -4.60 -6.06 2.66
N PHE A 101 -5.35 -5.04 3.09
CA PHE A 101 -5.95 -5.02 4.42
C PHE A 101 -6.93 -6.18 4.63
N ASN A 102 -7.83 -6.43 3.67
CA ASN A 102 -8.80 -7.50 3.77
C ASN A 102 -8.14 -8.89 3.80
N GLU A 103 -7.05 -9.08 3.04
CA GLU A 103 -6.24 -10.30 3.06
C GLU A 103 -5.53 -10.47 4.41
N MET A 104 -4.89 -9.42 4.92
CA MET A 104 -4.25 -9.43 6.24
C MET A 104 -5.26 -9.71 7.37
N VAL A 105 -6.45 -9.11 7.33
CA VAL A 105 -7.53 -9.36 8.30
C VAL A 105 -8.01 -10.81 8.22
N SER A 106 -8.19 -11.33 7.00
CA SER A 106 -8.61 -12.73 6.79
C SER A 106 -7.59 -13.72 7.36
N ILE A 107 -6.29 -13.47 7.16
CA ILE A 107 -5.21 -14.28 7.74
C ILE A 107 -5.23 -14.20 9.27
N ASN A 108 -5.37 -13.00 9.84
CA ASN A 108 -5.43 -12.82 11.28
C ASN A 108 -6.63 -13.53 11.92
N GLU A 109 -7.79 -13.56 11.27
CA GLU A 109 -8.95 -14.33 11.74
C GLU A 109 -8.69 -15.84 11.72
N VAL A 110 -8.06 -16.37 10.65
CA VAL A 110 -7.67 -17.79 10.55
C VAL A 110 -6.67 -18.16 11.64
N LEU A 111 -5.65 -17.32 11.89
CA LEU A 111 -4.67 -17.52 12.97
C LEU A 111 -5.30 -17.43 14.37
N ALA A 112 -6.26 -16.54 14.56
CA ALA A 112 -7.00 -16.44 15.82
C ALA A 112 -7.90 -17.67 16.06
N LEU A 113 -8.45 -18.26 15.00
CA LEU A 113 -9.23 -19.50 15.07
C LEU A 113 -8.33 -20.72 15.34
N SER A 114 -7.17 -20.82 14.70
CA SER A 114 -6.22 -21.91 14.96
C SER A 114 -5.72 -21.87 16.40
N SER A 115 -5.37 -20.69 16.92
CA SER A 115 -4.94 -20.51 18.32
C SER A 115 -6.00 -20.92 19.35
N LYS A 116 -7.30 -20.80 19.01
CA LYS A 116 -8.42 -21.25 19.85
C LYS A 116 -8.68 -22.75 19.75
N LEU A 117 -8.27 -23.41 18.68
CA LEU A 117 -8.48 -24.85 18.48
C LEU A 117 -7.44 -25.71 19.21
N PHE A 118 -6.30 -25.11 19.58
CA PHE A 118 -5.21 -25.78 20.33
C PHE A 118 -5.21 -25.49 21.84
N LEU A 119 -6.30 -24.92 22.39
CA LEU A 119 -6.56 -24.72 23.82
C LEU A 119 -7.83 -25.47 24.24
#